data_AF-A0AA36MWI3-F1
#
_entry.id   AF-A0AA36MWI3-F1
#
_cell.length_a   1.000
_cell.length_b   1.000
_cell.length_c   1.000
_cell.angle_alpha   90.00
_cell.angle_beta   90.00
_cell.angle_gamma   90.00
#
_symmetry.space_group_name_H-M   'P 1'
#
loop_
_entity.id
_entity.type
_entity.pdbx_description
1 polymer ?
#
loop_
_entity_poly.entity_id
_entity_poly.type
_entity_poly.pdbx_seq_one_letter_code
_entity_poly.pdbx_strand_id
1 'polypeptide(L)'
;MDDICWVKTNRHAKLDARGNVQQGVMYGDTSIIQRSKEHCLVGVKGTVKRSVDTHFIHANCDVDLIMEEEKSFGSTQKPTELYETIEHFCLGRRRLELFGRDRNLRDGWLTLGNGLTTDNWDKETYLKWFEGEVQWPEAKDYKGGRLLGSISEIDTLRPKSPVRPGRKRSRSLSPRRRVGNSSAGGWRAARASRDYDEDEKPLPEDLGEMAPPIPQDD
;
A
#
# COMPACT_ATOMS: atom_id res chain seq x y z
N MET A 1 -8.56 -3.22 -5.32
CA MET A 1 -8.20 -2.81 -3.95
C MET A 1 -7.94 -4.10 -3.25
N ASP A 2 -6.70 -4.29 -2.80
CA ASP A 2 -6.29 -5.55 -2.17
C ASP A 2 -6.42 -5.38 -0.64
N ASP A 3 -6.58 -6.48 0.07
CA ASP A 3 -6.81 -6.51 1.52
C ASP A 3 -5.98 -7.63 2.14
N ILE A 4 -4.91 -7.25 2.86
CA ILE A 4 -4.05 -8.20 3.56
C ILE A 4 -4.71 -8.51 4.90
N CYS A 5 -5.13 -9.76 5.07
CA CYS A 5 -5.72 -10.26 6.31
C CYS A 5 -4.63 -10.76 7.26
N TRP A 6 -4.48 -10.09 8.40
CA TRP A 6 -3.64 -10.57 9.50
C TRP A 6 -4.50 -11.37 10.48
N VAL A 7 -4.40 -12.69 10.41
CA VAL A 7 -5.09 -13.63 11.29
C VAL A 7 -4.22 -13.93 12.52
N LYS A 8 -4.85 -13.86 13.68
CA LYS A 8 -4.19 -14.02 14.97
C LYS A 8 -4.54 -15.37 15.58
N THR A 9 -3.52 -16.21 15.77
CA THR A 9 -3.67 -17.52 16.41
C THR A 9 -3.59 -17.40 17.93
N ASN A 10 -4.10 -18.41 18.63
CA ASN A 10 -4.16 -18.48 20.09
C ASN A 10 -3.56 -19.78 20.64
N ARG A 11 -2.55 -20.33 19.95
CA ARG A 11 -1.92 -21.62 20.30
C ARG A 11 -1.33 -21.61 21.71
N HIS A 12 -0.83 -20.47 22.15
CA HIS A 12 -0.14 -20.27 23.43
C HIS A 12 -0.96 -19.44 24.42
N ALA A 13 -2.23 -19.18 24.10
CA ALA A 13 -3.07 -18.38 24.96
C ALA A 13 -3.36 -19.09 26.30
N LYS A 14 -3.37 -18.31 27.38
CA LYS A 14 -3.69 -18.83 28.71
C LYS A 14 -5.15 -19.28 28.76
N LEU A 15 -5.41 -20.35 29.51
CA LEU A 15 -6.76 -20.82 29.76
C LEU A 15 -7.28 -20.26 31.09
N ASP A 16 -8.57 -19.94 31.13
CA ASP A 16 -9.29 -19.58 32.35
C ASP A 16 -9.58 -20.82 33.22
N ALA A 17 -10.15 -20.62 34.40
CA ALA A 17 -10.51 -21.70 35.33
C ALA A 17 -11.53 -22.71 34.76
N ARG A 18 -12.21 -22.38 33.66
CA ARG A 18 -13.18 -23.22 32.95
C ARG A 18 -12.55 -23.91 31.73
N GLY A 19 -11.26 -23.70 31.47
CA GLY A 19 -10.53 -24.24 30.34
C GLY A 19 -10.72 -23.49 29.02
N ASN A 20 -11.35 -22.30 29.03
CA ASN A 20 -11.52 -21.47 27.83
C ASN A 20 -10.33 -20.53 27.65
N VAL A 21 -10.03 -20.14 26.42
CA VAL A 21 -8.97 -19.17 26.15
C VAL A 21 -9.31 -17.83 26.79
N GLN A 22 -8.43 -17.34 27.66
CA GLN A 22 -8.52 -16.03 28.27
C GLN A 22 -8.17 -14.97 27.23
N GLN A 23 -9.20 -14.37 26.63
CA GLN A 23 -9.05 -13.28 25.66
C GLN A 23 -9.25 -11.92 26.31
N GLY A 24 -8.62 -10.89 25.72
CA GLY A 24 -8.84 -9.52 26.14
C GLY A 24 -10.27 -9.07 25.84
N VAL A 25 -10.96 -8.54 26.84
CA VAL A 25 -12.29 -7.94 26.66
C VAL A 25 -12.12 -6.61 25.92
N MET A 26 -12.69 -6.50 24.72
CA MET A 26 -12.81 -5.24 24.01
C MET A 26 -14.08 -4.53 24.48
N TYR A 27 -13.93 -3.54 25.35
CA TYR A 27 -15.07 -2.76 25.85
C TYR A 27 -15.75 -2.01 24.70
N GLY A 28 -17.08 -2.16 24.59
CA GLY A 28 -17.88 -1.47 23.58
C GLY A 28 -17.94 -2.14 22.21
N ASP A 29 -17.47 -3.39 22.06
CA ASP A 29 -17.66 -4.13 20.81
C ASP A 29 -19.10 -4.64 20.69
N THR A 30 -19.76 -4.31 19.58
CA THR A 30 -21.10 -4.80 19.21
C THR A 30 -21.04 -6.00 18.27
N SER A 31 -19.85 -6.57 18.06
CA SER A 31 -19.66 -7.70 17.16
C SER A 31 -20.40 -8.96 17.63
N ILE A 32 -21.01 -9.67 16.67
CA ILE A 32 -21.66 -10.96 16.91
C ILE A 32 -20.61 -12.07 17.00
N ILE A 33 -19.48 -11.91 16.29
CA ILE A 33 -18.39 -12.88 16.23
C ILE A 33 -17.12 -12.30 16.83
N GLN A 34 -16.34 -13.15 17.51
CA GLN A 34 -15.06 -12.77 18.05
C GLN A 34 -14.11 -12.30 16.93
N ARG A 35 -13.54 -11.10 17.09
CA ARG A 35 -12.54 -10.57 16.16
C ARG A 35 -11.18 -11.20 16.42
N SER A 36 -10.73 -12.05 15.51
CA SER A 36 -9.42 -12.72 15.55
C SER A 36 -8.51 -12.31 14.40
N LYS A 37 -8.83 -11.21 13.70
CA LYS A 37 -8.03 -10.71 12.58
C LYS A 37 -8.06 -9.19 12.47
N GLU A 38 -7.00 -8.63 11.92
CA GLU A 38 -6.90 -7.24 11.47
C GLU A 38 -6.83 -7.20 9.93
N HIS A 39 -7.34 -6.11 9.34
CA HIS A 39 -7.29 -5.88 7.90
C HIS A 39 -6.29 -4.77 7.60
N CYS A 40 -5.43 -4.99 6.62
CA CYS A 40 -4.54 -3.98 6.07
C CYS A 40 -4.93 -3.71 4.61
N LEU A 41 -5.67 -2.61 4.43
CA LEU A 41 -6.18 -2.21 3.12
C LEU A 41 -5.05 -1.63 2.26
N VAL A 42 -4.95 -2.09 1.02
CA VAL A 42 -3.90 -1.66 0.07
C VAL A 42 -4.49 -0.72 -0.98
N GLY A 43 -3.96 0.51 -1.01
CA GLY A 43 -4.31 1.55 -1.98
C GLY A 43 -3.24 1.73 -3.06
N VAL A 44 -3.67 1.89 -4.31
CA VAL A 44 -2.78 2.23 -5.45
C VAL A 44 -3.10 3.63 -5.93
N LYS A 45 -2.07 4.48 -6.02
CA LYS A 45 -2.18 5.83 -6.59
C LYS A 45 -1.43 5.91 -7.91
N GLY A 46 -2.11 6.41 -8.94
CA GLY A 46 -1.57 6.51 -10.30
C GLY A 46 -1.84 5.28 -11.17
N THR A 47 -1.14 5.15 -12.29
CA THR A 47 -1.29 4.01 -13.22
C THR A 47 -0.08 3.10 -13.09
N VAL A 48 -0.31 1.86 -12.65
CA VAL A 48 0.72 0.81 -12.58
C VAL A 48 0.19 -0.45 -13.28
N LYS A 49 0.97 -1.00 -14.20
CA LYS A 49 0.63 -2.18 -15.00
C LYS A 49 1.65 -3.28 -14.75
N ARG A 50 1.23 -4.37 -14.12
CA ARG A 50 2.07 -5.56 -13.80
C ARG A 50 2.89 -6.10 -14.99
N SER A 51 2.36 -6.02 -16.21
CA SER A 51 3.04 -6.51 -17.41
C SER A 51 4.11 -5.57 -17.97
N VAL A 52 4.16 -4.31 -17.53
CA VAL A 52 5.04 -3.26 -18.08
C VAL A 52 5.97 -2.70 -17.01
N ASP A 53 5.43 -2.44 -15.82
CA ASP A 53 6.12 -1.73 -14.74
C ASP A 53 6.89 -2.68 -13.82
N THR A 54 7.57 -3.65 -14.41
CA THR A 54 8.31 -4.70 -13.69
C THR A 54 9.54 -4.18 -12.94
N HIS A 55 10.05 -3.03 -13.38
CA HIS A 55 11.13 -2.29 -12.71
C HIS A 55 10.65 -1.59 -11.43
N PHE A 56 9.33 -1.54 -11.20
CA PHE A 56 8.73 -0.87 -10.05
C PHE A 56 8.03 -1.85 -9.11
N ILE A 57 7.34 -2.86 -9.66
CA ILE A 57 6.61 -3.86 -8.85
C ILE A 57 6.94 -5.30 -9.24
N HIS A 58 7.07 -6.15 -8.23
CA HIS A 58 7.06 -7.60 -8.36
C HIS A 58 5.75 -8.13 -7.77
N ALA A 59 4.69 -8.11 -8.58
CA ALA A 59 3.39 -8.60 -8.14
C ALA A 59 3.36 -10.12 -7.99
N ASN A 60 2.45 -10.60 -7.14
CA ASN A 60 2.16 -12.02 -6.93
C ASN A 60 3.32 -12.83 -6.32
N CYS A 61 4.30 -12.18 -5.70
CA CYS A 61 5.35 -12.85 -4.91
C CYS A 61 4.82 -13.37 -3.57
N ASP A 62 3.93 -12.61 -2.93
CA ASP A 62 3.39 -12.90 -1.61
C ASP A 62 1.86 -13.10 -1.69
N VAL A 63 1.29 -13.65 -0.62
CA VAL A 63 -0.15 -13.87 -0.46
C VAL A 63 -0.75 -12.83 0.48
N ASP A 64 -2.05 -12.56 0.35
CA ASP A 64 -2.75 -11.54 1.15
C ASP A 64 -3.18 -12.05 2.55
N LEU A 65 -2.42 -12.97 3.14
CA LEU A 65 -2.70 -13.60 4.43
C LEU A 65 -1.44 -13.66 5.27
N ILE A 66 -1.49 -13.08 6.46
CA ILE A 66 -0.45 -13.19 7.48
C ILE A 66 -1.03 -13.97 8.66
N MET A 67 -0.34 -15.00 9.12
CA MET A 67 -0.72 -15.76 10.31
C MET A 67 0.35 -15.61 11.39
N GLU A 68 0.01 -14.94 12.50
CA GLU A 68 0.91 -14.76 13.64
C GLU A 68 0.15 -15.07 14.94
N GLU A 69 0.87 -15.48 15.98
CA GLU A 69 0.26 -15.62 17.32
C GLU A 69 -0.17 -14.25 17.87
N GLU A 70 -1.30 -14.20 18.57
CA GLU A 70 -1.76 -12.99 19.25
C GLU A 70 -0.67 -12.47 20.21
N LYS A 71 -0.34 -11.18 20.05
CA LYS A 71 0.66 -10.52 20.87
C LYS A 71 0.08 -10.19 22.25
N SER A 72 0.94 -9.72 23.16
CA SER A 72 0.48 -9.23 24.46
C SER A 72 -0.64 -8.21 24.32
N PHE A 73 -1.60 -8.27 25.24
CA PHE A 73 -2.76 -7.38 25.23
C PHE A 73 -2.34 -5.90 25.15
N GLY A 74 -2.93 -5.16 24.22
CA GLY A 74 -2.59 -3.74 23.95
C GLY A 74 -1.36 -3.52 23.06
N SER A 75 -0.69 -4.58 22.58
CA SER A 75 0.40 -4.42 21.62
C SER A 75 -0.12 -3.98 20.25
N THR A 76 0.34 -2.83 19.78
CA THR A 76 0.08 -2.37 18.41
C THR A 76 1.14 -2.83 17.39
N GLN A 77 1.96 -3.84 17.72
CA GLN A 77 3.09 -4.22 16.86
C GLN A 77 2.57 -4.90 15.61
N LYS A 78 2.96 -4.38 14.45
CA LYS A 78 2.62 -5.03 13.18
C LYS A 78 3.48 -6.30 13.01
N PRO A 79 2.97 -7.32 12.31
CA PRO A 79 3.75 -8.51 11.97
C PRO A 79 4.94 -8.12 11.09
N THR A 80 6.11 -8.75 11.30
CA THR A 80 7.30 -8.50 10.47
C THR A 80 7.04 -8.81 8.99
N GLU A 81 6.27 -9.87 8.72
CA GLU A 81 5.87 -10.32 7.38
C GLU A 81 5.15 -9.23 6.57
N LEU A 82 4.48 -8.27 7.24
CA LEU A 82 3.87 -7.14 6.55
C LEU A 82 4.91 -6.25 5.87
N TYR A 83 6.04 -6.00 6.53
CA TYR A 83 7.12 -5.21 5.95
C TYR A 83 7.78 -5.93 4.77
N GLU A 84 7.99 -7.24 4.91
CA GLU A 84 8.55 -8.09 3.85
C GLU A 84 7.64 -8.10 2.62
N THR A 85 6.33 -8.28 2.82
CA THR A 85 5.33 -8.21 1.74
C THR A 85 5.41 -6.88 0.99
N ILE A 86 5.53 -5.75 1.70
CA ILE A 86 5.64 -4.42 1.08
C ILE A 86 6.96 -4.27 0.31
N GLU A 87 8.06 -4.78 0.86
CA GLU A 87 9.40 -4.69 0.27
C GLU A 87 9.57 -5.59 -0.97
N HIS A 88 9.01 -6.79 -0.95
CA HIS A 88 8.96 -7.69 -2.09
C HIS A 88 8.08 -7.13 -3.20
N PHE A 89 6.91 -6.57 -2.85
CA PHE A 89 5.96 -6.04 -3.82
C PHE A 89 6.49 -4.79 -4.54
N CYS A 90 7.02 -3.81 -3.81
CA CYS A 90 7.41 -2.50 -4.34
C CYS A 90 8.92 -2.26 -4.26
N LEU A 91 9.53 -2.09 -5.43
CA LEU A 91 10.95 -1.78 -5.59
C LEU A 91 11.27 -0.30 -5.32
N GLY A 92 10.26 0.52 -5.02
CA GLY A 92 10.46 1.90 -4.59
C GLY A 92 11.15 1.95 -3.21
N ARG A 93 12.23 2.72 -3.10
CA ARG A 93 13.07 2.74 -1.89
C ARG A 93 12.64 3.75 -0.83
N ARG A 94 11.69 4.64 -1.15
CA ARG A 94 11.15 5.65 -0.23
C ARG A 94 9.93 5.09 0.49
N ARG A 95 10.14 4.47 1.64
CA ARG A 95 9.09 3.85 2.46
C ARG A 95 8.89 4.68 3.73
N LEU A 96 7.63 4.92 4.08
CA LEU A 96 7.23 5.75 5.21
C LEU A 96 6.27 4.96 6.09
N GLU A 97 6.60 4.82 7.37
CA GLU A 97 5.71 4.31 8.40
C GLU A 97 5.22 5.48 9.27
N LEU A 98 3.90 5.69 9.29
CA LEU A 98 3.27 6.65 10.19
C LEU A 98 2.77 5.96 11.46
N PHE A 99 2.81 6.68 12.57
CA PHE A 99 2.44 6.21 13.91
C PHE A 99 3.33 5.09 14.47
N GLY A 100 4.55 4.97 13.95
CA GLY A 100 5.55 4.02 14.45
C GLY A 100 6.05 4.37 15.86
N ARG A 101 6.64 3.38 16.53
CA ARG A 101 7.35 3.51 17.81
C ARG A 101 8.77 2.95 17.65
N ASP A 102 9.63 3.04 18.67
CA ASP A 102 11.03 2.58 18.57
C ASP A 102 11.18 1.13 18.09
N ARG A 103 10.28 0.24 18.53
CA ARG A 103 10.23 -1.16 18.10
C ARG A 103 9.88 -1.38 16.62
N ASN A 104 9.41 -0.33 15.93
CA ASN A 104 9.07 -0.34 14.51
C ASN A 104 10.22 0.17 13.63
N LEU A 105 11.33 0.64 14.21
CA LEU A 105 12.48 1.10 13.45
C LEU A 105 13.03 -0.05 12.58
N ARG A 106 13.17 0.24 11.28
CA ARG A 106 13.61 -0.74 10.27
C ARG A 106 14.45 -0.05 9.21
N ASP A 107 15.53 -0.71 8.80
CA ASP A 107 16.37 -0.22 7.71
C ASP A 107 15.58 -0.09 6.41
N GLY A 108 15.81 1.00 5.67
CA GLY A 108 15.09 1.31 4.44
C GLY A 108 13.70 1.95 4.65
N TRP A 109 13.32 2.23 5.89
CA TRP A 109 12.09 2.93 6.25
C TRP A 109 12.37 4.27 6.93
N LEU A 110 11.53 5.25 6.64
CA LEU A 110 11.38 6.45 7.45
C LEU A 110 10.21 6.22 8.40
N THR A 111 10.44 6.31 9.71
CA THR A 111 9.39 6.10 10.72
C THR A 111 9.06 7.42 11.40
N LEU A 112 7.78 7.79 11.43
CA LEU A 112 7.27 8.97 12.12
C LEU A 112 6.22 8.55 13.14
N GLY A 113 6.33 9.04 14.37
CA GLY A 113 5.32 8.79 15.38
C GLY A 113 5.62 9.48 16.70
N ASN A 114 4.57 9.77 17.47
CA ASN A 114 4.68 10.44 18.76
C ASN A 114 5.29 9.56 19.87
N GLY A 115 5.39 8.25 19.62
CA GLY A 115 5.96 7.28 20.56
C GLY A 115 7.43 6.93 20.28
N LEU A 116 8.12 7.73 19.46
CA LEU A 116 9.56 7.60 19.23
C LEU A 116 10.31 8.32 20.36
N THR A 117 11.36 7.68 20.88
CA THR A 117 12.20 8.27 21.93
C THR A 117 13.40 9.03 21.38
N THR A 118 13.73 8.84 20.10
CA THR A 118 14.87 9.45 19.42
C THR A 118 14.48 9.99 18.07
N ASP A 119 15.19 11.04 17.63
CA ASP A 119 15.11 11.58 16.28
C ASP A 119 16.52 11.63 15.66
N ASN A 120 16.59 11.34 14.37
CA ASN A 120 17.79 11.46 13.54
C ASN A 120 17.44 12.01 12.15
N TRP A 121 16.29 12.70 12.05
CA TRP A 121 15.74 13.15 10.79
C TRP A 121 16.57 14.30 10.23
N ASP A 122 17.23 14.03 9.11
CA ASP A 122 17.76 15.07 8.24
C ASP A 122 17.23 14.90 6.81
N LYS A 123 16.41 15.86 6.38
CA LYS A 123 15.75 15.85 5.08
C LYS A 123 16.77 15.81 3.94
N GLU A 124 17.85 16.58 4.05
CA GLU A 124 18.85 16.67 2.98
C GLU A 124 19.60 15.35 2.82
N THR A 125 20.08 14.78 3.92
CA THR A 125 20.72 13.46 3.92
C THR A 125 19.80 12.38 3.40
N TYR A 126 18.53 12.35 3.84
CA TYR A 126 17.56 11.37 3.36
C TYR A 126 17.34 11.49 1.84
N LEU A 127 17.18 12.71 1.31
CA LEU A 127 16.99 12.90 -0.13
C LEU A 127 18.22 12.50 -0.95
N LYS A 128 19.43 12.75 -0.44
CA LYS A 128 20.70 12.37 -1.08
C LYS A 128 20.84 10.86 -1.28
N TRP A 129 20.22 10.02 -0.45
CA TRP A 129 20.26 8.56 -0.60
C TRP A 129 19.58 8.03 -1.87
N PHE A 130 18.69 8.84 -2.46
CA PHE A 130 17.89 8.49 -3.64
C PHE A 130 18.29 9.25 -4.91
N GLU A 131 19.39 10.00 -4.86
CA GLU A 131 19.93 10.74 -6.00
C GLU A 131 20.66 9.80 -6.99
N GLY A 132 20.70 10.22 -8.25
CA GLY A 132 21.29 9.44 -9.34
C GLY A 132 20.37 8.35 -9.89
N GLU A 133 20.94 7.48 -10.73
CA GLU A 133 20.21 6.40 -11.43
C GLU A 133 20.80 5.01 -11.18
N VAL A 134 21.86 4.90 -10.37
CA VAL A 134 22.49 3.62 -10.04
C VAL A 134 21.52 2.78 -9.20
N GLN A 135 21.30 1.53 -9.58
CA GLN A 135 20.42 0.60 -8.88
C GLN A 135 21.23 -0.63 -8.46
N TRP A 136 20.68 -1.49 -7.61
CA TRP A 136 21.28 -2.78 -7.32
C TRP A 136 21.18 -3.68 -8.57
N PRO A 137 22.22 -4.44 -8.92
CA PRO A 137 23.40 -4.80 -8.12
C PRO A 137 24.60 -3.86 -8.21
N GLU A 138 24.57 -2.82 -9.04
CA GLU A 138 25.69 -1.88 -9.18
C GLU A 138 25.85 -0.96 -7.96
N ALA A 139 24.73 -0.57 -7.33
CA ALA A 139 24.71 0.11 -6.04
C ALA A 139 25.14 -0.88 -4.94
N LYS A 140 26.32 -0.65 -4.36
CA LYS A 140 26.88 -1.50 -3.29
C LYS A 140 26.56 -0.99 -1.88
N ASP A 141 25.99 0.20 -1.76
CA ASP A 141 25.61 0.84 -0.51
C ASP A 141 24.13 1.26 -0.55
N TYR A 142 23.67 1.96 0.50
CA TYR A 142 22.33 2.52 0.57
C TYR A 142 22.15 3.77 -0.32
N LYS A 143 23.15 4.16 -1.12
CA LYS A 143 23.03 5.29 -2.05
C LYS A 143 22.83 4.76 -3.46
N GLY A 144 21.94 5.40 -4.19
CA GLY A 144 21.55 4.96 -5.52
C GLY A 144 20.18 5.53 -5.83
N GLY A 145 19.71 5.42 -7.07
CA GLY A 145 18.45 6.02 -7.49
C GLY A 145 17.24 5.58 -6.66
N ARG A 146 16.07 6.09 -7.03
CA ARG A 146 14.81 5.90 -6.28
C ARG A 146 14.27 4.47 -6.26
N LEU A 147 14.78 3.61 -7.15
CA LEU A 147 14.36 2.23 -7.31
C LEU A 147 15.47 1.29 -6.86
N LEU A 148 15.09 0.16 -6.30
CA LEU A 148 16.03 -0.85 -5.82
C LEU A 148 16.80 -1.48 -6.97
N GLY A 149 16.15 -1.70 -8.12
CA GLY A 149 16.69 -2.54 -9.19
C GLY A 149 16.30 -4.01 -8.99
N SER A 150 16.77 -4.86 -9.89
CA SER A 150 16.54 -6.31 -9.88
C SER A 150 17.61 -7.00 -10.71
N ILE A 151 17.90 -8.27 -10.43
CA ILE A 151 18.82 -9.10 -11.24
C ILE A 151 18.05 -10.07 -12.14
N SER A 152 18.75 -10.54 -13.18
CA SER A 152 18.21 -11.51 -14.14
C SER A 152 17.67 -12.78 -13.49
N GLU A 153 18.27 -13.23 -12.39
CA GLU A 153 17.82 -14.40 -11.63
C GLU A 153 16.44 -14.17 -10.99
N ILE A 154 16.27 -13.07 -10.25
CA ILE A 154 14.98 -12.68 -9.66
C ILE A 154 13.94 -12.51 -10.76
N ASP A 155 14.31 -11.85 -11.85
CA ASP A 155 13.42 -11.68 -12.99
C ASP A 155 13.03 -13.03 -13.61
N THR A 156 13.90 -14.04 -13.60
CA THR A 156 13.58 -15.36 -14.16
C THR A 156 12.64 -16.15 -13.25
N LEU A 157 12.84 -16.07 -11.94
CA LEU A 157 12.11 -16.86 -10.95
C LEU A 157 10.75 -16.26 -10.57
N ARG A 158 10.61 -14.93 -10.64
CA ARG A 158 9.38 -14.29 -10.17
C ARG A 158 8.17 -14.64 -11.04
N PRO A 159 6.96 -14.70 -10.46
CA PRO A 159 5.73 -14.93 -11.22
C PRO A 159 5.50 -13.84 -12.29
N LYS A 160 5.11 -14.26 -13.50
CA LYS A 160 4.80 -13.37 -14.62
C LYS A 160 3.52 -13.81 -15.32
N SER A 161 2.77 -12.85 -15.85
CA SER A 161 1.62 -13.16 -16.70
C SER A 161 2.05 -13.91 -17.95
N PRO A 162 1.30 -14.94 -18.40
CA PRO A 162 1.59 -15.64 -19.65
C PRO A 162 1.61 -14.68 -20.84
N VAL A 163 2.53 -14.90 -21.77
CA VAL A 163 2.56 -14.14 -23.03
C VAL A 163 1.43 -14.67 -23.92
N ARG A 164 0.47 -13.82 -24.29
CA ARG A 164 -0.55 -14.19 -25.28
C ARG A 164 0.12 -14.39 -26.65
N PRO A 165 0.06 -15.58 -27.27
CA PRO A 165 0.61 -15.78 -28.61
C PRO A 165 -0.12 -14.90 -29.63
N GLY A 166 0.63 -14.19 -30.47
CA GLY A 166 0.09 -13.42 -31.60
C GLY A 166 0.15 -11.88 -31.53
N ARG A 167 0.45 -11.28 -30.36
CA ARG A 167 0.63 -9.81 -30.28
C ARG A 167 2.10 -9.45 -30.40
N LYS A 168 2.56 -9.17 -31.64
CA LYS A 168 3.91 -8.61 -31.89
C LYS A 168 4.11 -7.39 -30.97
N ARG A 169 5.13 -7.42 -30.10
CA ARG A 169 5.59 -6.27 -29.32
C ARG A 169 6.05 -5.18 -30.29
N SER A 170 5.18 -4.24 -30.65
CA SER A 170 5.64 -2.98 -31.23
C SER A 170 6.38 -2.23 -30.11
N ARG A 171 7.71 -2.31 -30.09
CA ARG A 171 8.53 -1.31 -29.39
C ARG A 171 8.37 0.01 -30.15
N SER A 172 7.27 0.72 -29.94
CA SER A 172 7.18 2.12 -30.34
C SER A 172 8.03 2.91 -29.33
N LEU A 173 9.28 3.15 -29.69
CA LEU A 173 10.03 4.28 -29.14
C LEU A 173 9.23 5.54 -29.48
N SER A 174 8.56 6.12 -28.50
CA SER A 174 7.92 7.43 -28.64
C SER A 174 9.01 8.47 -28.90
N PRO A 175 9.01 9.21 -30.02
CA PRO A 175 9.95 10.30 -30.20
C PRO A 175 9.65 11.40 -29.18
N ARG A 176 10.69 11.92 -28.53
CA ARG A 176 10.66 13.10 -27.67
C ARG A 176 10.13 14.29 -28.51
N ARG A 177 8.87 14.67 -28.33
CA ARG A 177 8.31 15.89 -28.95
C ARG A 177 8.75 17.11 -28.13
N ARG A 178 9.46 18.02 -28.79
CA ARG A 178 9.74 19.39 -28.35
C ARG A 178 8.42 20.11 -28.06
N VAL A 179 8.31 20.72 -26.88
CA VAL A 179 7.21 21.62 -26.53
C VAL A 179 7.46 22.95 -27.22
N GLY A 180 6.61 23.28 -28.19
CA GLY A 180 6.43 24.61 -28.76
C GLY A 180 5.03 25.11 -28.44
N ASN A 181 4.95 26.35 -27.97
CA ASN A 181 3.76 27.02 -27.48
C ASN A 181 2.78 27.34 -28.63
N SER A 182 1.49 26.99 -28.52
CA SER A 182 0.39 27.78 -29.12
C SER A 182 -0.98 27.28 -28.66
N SER A 183 -1.86 28.27 -28.58
CA SER A 183 -3.19 28.36 -27.99
C SER A 183 -4.32 27.68 -28.77
N ALA A 184 -5.38 27.42 -28.00
CA ALA A 184 -6.80 27.46 -28.38
C ALA A 184 -7.39 26.33 -29.24
N GLY A 185 -8.47 25.74 -28.71
CA GLY A 185 -9.65 25.44 -29.51
C GLY A 185 -10.06 23.97 -29.62
N GLY A 186 -11.22 23.65 -29.04
CA GLY A 186 -12.22 22.80 -29.71
C GLY A 186 -12.11 21.30 -29.48
N TRP A 187 -12.80 20.81 -28.46
CA TRP A 187 -13.14 19.40 -28.35
C TRP A 187 -14.29 19.08 -29.32
N ARG A 188 -14.04 18.20 -30.30
CA ARG A 188 -15.10 17.52 -31.06
C ARG A 188 -14.80 16.03 -31.10
N ALA A 189 -15.59 15.28 -30.33
CA ALA A 189 -15.69 13.83 -30.42
C ALA A 189 -16.67 13.47 -31.55
N ALA A 190 -16.31 12.48 -32.37
CA ALA A 190 -17.22 11.80 -33.28
C ALA A 190 -17.38 10.33 -32.85
N ARG A 191 -18.65 9.93 -32.82
CA ARG A 191 -19.30 8.75 -32.21
C ARG A 191 -18.95 7.39 -32.83
N ALA A 192 -19.17 6.31 -32.07
CA ALA A 192 -20.19 5.27 -32.32
C ALA A 192 -20.22 4.28 -31.12
N SER A 193 -21.17 4.41 -30.18
CA SER A 193 -22.51 3.78 -30.13
C SER A 193 -22.52 2.47 -29.31
N ARG A 194 -23.10 2.52 -28.11
CA ARG A 194 -23.78 1.39 -27.46
C ARG A 194 -24.81 1.96 -26.48
N ASP A 195 -26.06 1.63 -26.77
CA ASP A 195 -27.28 2.09 -26.12
C ASP A 195 -27.32 1.66 -24.64
N TYR A 196 -27.75 2.58 -23.77
CA TYR A 196 -28.21 2.30 -22.41
C TYR A 196 -29.52 3.05 -22.22
N ASP A 197 -30.56 2.31 -21.83
CA ASP A 197 -31.93 2.77 -21.60
C ASP A 197 -31.99 3.91 -20.56
N GLU A 198 -32.79 4.93 -20.89
CA GLU A 198 -33.13 6.07 -20.04
C GLU A 198 -34.27 5.68 -19.09
N ASP A 199 -34.00 5.62 -17.78
CA ASP A 199 -34.98 5.85 -16.71
C ASP A 199 -34.27 6.01 -15.36
N GLU A 200 -33.56 7.13 -15.16
CA GLU A 200 -33.20 7.61 -13.83
C GLU A 200 -33.85 8.98 -13.58
N LYS A 201 -34.86 8.97 -12.70
CA LYS A 201 -35.53 10.16 -12.18
C LYS A 201 -34.56 10.90 -11.23
N PRO A 202 -34.37 12.23 -11.33
CA PRO A 202 -33.44 12.94 -10.47
C PRO A 202 -33.92 12.99 -9.01
N LEU A 203 -32.96 12.89 -8.09
CA LEU A 203 -33.16 12.99 -6.63
C LEU A 203 -33.63 14.40 -6.24
N PRO A 204 -34.52 14.55 -5.22
CA PRO A 204 -34.95 15.86 -4.76
C PRO A 204 -33.81 16.64 -4.10
N GLU A 205 -33.66 17.91 -4.49
CA GLU A 205 -32.82 18.90 -3.82
C GLU A 205 -33.53 19.43 -2.58
N ASP A 206 -33.30 18.80 -1.42
CA ASP A 206 -33.51 19.44 -0.12
C ASP A 206 -32.61 18.76 0.93
N LEU A 207 -31.36 19.21 1.04
CA LEU A 207 -30.52 18.94 2.21
C LEU A 207 -30.76 20.04 3.22
N GLY A 208 -31.93 19.98 3.86
CA GLY A 208 -32.23 20.73 5.08
C GLY A 208 -31.26 20.36 6.21
N GLU A 209 -30.78 21.40 6.89
CA GLU A 209 -29.85 21.38 8.00
C GLU A 209 -30.13 20.28 9.05
N MET A 210 -29.18 19.38 9.26
CA MET A 210 -29.09 18.58 10.49
C MET A 210 -27.65 18.60 11.02
N ALA A 211 -27.25 19.74 11.58
CA ALA A 211 -26.17 19.80 12.54
C ALA A 211 -26.78 19.88 13.95
N PRO A 212 -26.40 18.99 14.90
CA PRO A 212 -26.83 19.13 16.28
C PRO A 212 -26.20 20.39 16.92
N PRO A 213 -26.93 21.10 17.80
CA PRO A 213 -26.44 22.34 18.41
C PRO A 213 -25.28 22.08 19.38
N ILE A 214 -24.32 23.00 19.37
CA ILE A 214 -23.14 23.01 20.26
C ILE A 214 -23.60 23.42 21.67
N PRO A 215 -23.22 22.69 22.75
CA PRO A 215 -23.56 23.09 24.12
C PRO A 215 -22.94 24.44 24.48
N GLN A 216 -23.71 25.30 25.14
CA GLN A 216 -23.20 26.50 25.81
C GLN A 216 -22.75 26.10 27.23
N ASP A 217 -21.54 26.51 27.61
CA ASP A 217 -21.02 26.34 28.97
C ASP A 217 -21.70 27.36 29.92
N ASP A 218 -22.26 26.86 31.02
CA ASP A 218 -22.63 27.63 32.22
C ASP A 218 -21.54 27.49 33.31
#